data_AF-A0A8H6A930-F1
#
_entry.id   AF-A0A8H6A930-F1
#
_cell.length_a   1.000
_cell.length_b   1.000
_cell.length_c   1.000
_cell.angle_alpha   90.00
_cell.angle_beta   90.00
_cell.angle_gamma   90.00
#
_symmetry.space_group_name_H-M   'P 1'
#
loop_
_entity.id
_entity.type
_entity.pdbx_description
1 polymer ?
#
loop_
_entity_poly.entity_id
_entity_poly.type
_entity_poly.pdbx_seq_one_letter_code
_entity_poly.pdbx_strand_id
1 'polypeptide(L)'
;MDRLPTEVIQVILHGIPNIQDRLNLVQISRRWRASCLAIAFCSTHLQWSQVQCLVEAALANPVIRYSIREISVEKVAKKVAPERLSSAVQDLIDLISDSPVEWDAWRKQLSNNQDEAWIALLLAVLPNLAAPAVAHCLLLRSQCR
;
A
#
# COMPACT_ATOMS: atom_id res chain seq x y z
N MET A 1 -28.47 12.60 0.62
CA MET A 1 -27.11 12.60 1.22
C MET A 1 -26.03 13.11 0.26
N ASP A 2 -26.32 13.26 -1.04
CA ASP A 2 -25.30 13.61 -2.06
C ASP A 2 -24.79 15.06 -2.03
N ARG A 3 -25.46 15.94 -1.28
CA ARG A 3 -25.12 17.37 -1.16
C ARG A 3 -24.16 17.69 -0.01
N LEU A 4 -23.84 16.72 0.84
CA LEU A 4 -22.89 16.93 1.93
C LEU A 4 -21.49 17.18 1.35
N PRO A 5 -20.76 18.23 1.75
CA PRO A 5 -19.36 18.41 1.36
C PRO A 5 -18.47 17.25 1.84
N THR A 6 -17.36 17.00 1.18
CA THR A 6 -16.48 15.85 1.48
C THR A 6 -15.84 16.03 2.86
N GLU A 7 -15.58 17.27 3.23
CA GLU A 7 -15.06 17.71 4.52
C GLU A 7 -16.00 17.30 5.65
N VAL A 8 -17.32 17.40 5.44
CA VAL A 8 -18.32 16.99 6.44
C VAL A 8 -18.34 15.47 6.60
N ILE A 9 -18.22 14.72 5.49
CA ILE A 9 -18.10 13.25 5.55
C ILE A 9 -16.86 12.86 6.34
N GLN A 10 -15.73 13.53 6.10
CA GLN A 10 -14.48 13.29 6.85
C GLN A 10 -14.65 13.57 8.35
N VAL A 11 -15.28 14.69 8.72
CA VAL A 11 -15.56 15.01 10.14
C VAL A 11 -16.42 13.92 10.79
N ILE A 12 -17.45 13.43 10.11
CA ILE A 12 -18.28 12.32 10.61
C ILE A 12 -17.43 11.06 10.81
N LEU A 13 -16.58 10.71 9.83
CA LEU A 13 -15.73 9.53 9.91
C LEU A 13 -14.70 9.61 11.03
N HIS A 14 -14.10 10.79 11.25
CA HIS A 14 -13.20 11.03 12.38
C HIS A 14 -13.90 10.91 13.74
N GLY A 15 -15.18 11.30 13.81
CA GLY A 15 -15.99 11.20 15.02
C GLY A 15 -16.38 9.77 15.41
N ILE A 16 -16.24 8.78 14.53
CA ILE A 16 -16.54 7.37 14.81
C ILE A 16 -15.27 6.69 15.31
N PRO A 17 -15.14 6.29 16.58
CA PRO A 17 -13.89 5.73 17.11
C PRO A 17 -13.62 4.31 16.62
N ASN A 18 -14.66 3.52 16.37
CA ASN A 18 -14.54 2.11 16.02
C ASN A 18 -14.33 1.92 14.51
N ILE A 19 -13.26 1.20 14.15
CA ILE A 19 -12.95 0.89 12.75
C ILE A 19 -14.01 0.03 12.09
N GLN A 20 -14.65 -0.89 12.82
CA GLN A 20 -15.69 -1.75 12.28
C GLN A 20 -16.93 -0.94 11.86
N ASP A 21 -17.29 0.08 12.66
CA ASP A 21 -18.40 0.97 12.35
C ASP A 21 -18.08 1.85 11.14
N ARG A 22 -16.82 2.30 11.00
CA ARG A 22 -16.35 2.99 9.79
C ARG A 22 -16.43 2.10 8.54
N LEU A 23 -16.12 0.80 8.68
CA LEU A 23 -16.21 -0.16 7.58
C LEU A 23 -17.66 -0.41 7.13
N ASN A 24 -18.64 -0.37 8.04
CA ASN A 24 -20.05 -0.45 7.65
C ASN A 24 -20.45 0.69 6.70
N LEU A 25 -19.83 1.87 6.83
CA LEU A 25 -20.08 3.03 5.97
C LEU A 25 -19.53 2.86 4.54
N VAL A 26 -18.60 1.92 4.32
CA VAL A 26 -18.06 1.57 3.00
C VAL A 26 -19.15 1.03 2.06
N GLN A 27 -20.23 0.48 2.61
CA GLN A 27 -21.32 -0.11 1.84
C GLN A 27 -22.44 0.89 1.50
N ILE A 28 -22.42 2.11 2.05
CA ILE A 28 -23.52 3.07 1.89
C ILE A 28 -23.56 3.67 0.48
N SER A 29 -22.41 4.14 -0.03
CA SER A 29 -22.32 4.73 -1.37
C SER A 29 -20.87 4.77 -1.87
N ARG A 30 -20.68 5.02 -3.17
CA ARG A 30 -19.33 5.19 -3.77
C ARG A 30 -18.52 6.31 -3.11
N ARG A 31 -19.18 7.41 -2.75
CA ARG A 31 -18.52 8.57 -2.14
C ARG A 31 -18.07 8.30 -0.70
N TRP A 32 -18.94 7.66 0.09
CA TRP A 32 -18.59 7.24 1.44
C TRP A 32 -17.49 6.17 1.42
N ARG A 33 -17.59 5.18 0.52
CA ARG A 33 -16.52 4.20 0.25
C ARG A 33 -15.19 4.87 -0.03
N ALA A 34 -15.15 5.82 -0.98
CA ALA A 34 -13.91 6.51 -1.32
C ALA A 34 -13.34 7.29 -0.12
N SER A 35 -14.18 7.97 0.65
CA SER A 35 -13.76 8.73 1.83
C SER A 35 -13.24 7.83 2.95
N CYS A 36 -13.95 6.72 3.23
CA CYS A 36 -13.53 5.74 4.23
C CYS A 36 -12.20 5.09 3.85
N LEU A 37 -12.04 4.67 2.58
CA LEU A 37 -10.79 4.09 2.10
C LEU A 37 -9.66 5.11 2.18
N ALA A 38 -9.90 6.36 1.80
CA ALA A 38 -8.88 7.39 1.85
C ALA A 38 -8.36 7.64 3.27
N ILE A 39 -9.25 7.67 4.26
CA ILE A 39 -8.87 7.83 5.67
C ILE A 39 -8.16 6.57 6.18
N ALA A 40 -8.71 5.38 5.91
CA ALA A 40 -8.17 4.12 6.41
C ALA A 40 -6.77 3.80 5.88
N PHE A 41 -6.47 4.21 4.65
CA PHE A 41 -5.18 3.96 4.01
C PHE A 41 -4.22 5.16 4.07
N CYS A 42 -4.60 6.29 4.66
CA CYS A 42 -3.74 7.49 4.72
C CYS A 42 -2.39 7.22 5.40
N SER A 43 -2.43 6.52 6.55
CA SER A 43 -1.25 6.04 7.27
C SER A 43 -1.48 4.58 7.61
N THR A 44 -0.63 3.70 7.10
CA THR A 44 -0.81 2.25 7.22
C THR A 44 0.34 1.59 7.96
N HIS A 45 -0.01 0.66 8.86
CA HIS A 45 0.94 -0.20 9.57
C HIS A 45 0.73 -1.63 9.10
N LEU A 46 1.77 -2.26 8.56
CA LEU A 46 1.70 -3.58 7.95
C LEU A 46 2.81 -4.48 8.50
N GLN A 47 2.57 -5.79 8.45
CA GLN A 47 3.65 -6.77 8.50
C GLN A 47 4.29 -6.89 7.12
N TRP A 48 5.57 -7.28 7.07
CA TRP A 48 6.28 -7.52 5.79
C TRP A 48 5.53 -8.47 4.86
N SER A 49 4.89 -9.51 5.41
CA SER A 49 4.06 -10.46 4.65
C SER A 49 2.85 -9.83 3.94
N GLN A 50 2.45 -8.63 4.31
CA GLN A 50 1.29 -7.93 3.75
C GLN A 50 1.68 -6.92 2.66
N VAL A 51 2.97 -6.70 2.41
CA VAL A 51 3.45 -5.72 1.41
C VAL A 51 2.95 -6.06 0.01
N GLN A 52 3.04 -7.32 -0.40
CA GLN A 52 2.52 -7.76 -1.70
C GLN A 52 1.02 -7.47 -1.82
N CYS A 53 0.23 -7.84 -0.80
CA CYS A 53 -1.21 -7.59 -0.79
C CYS A 53 -1.53 -6.09 -0.91
N LEU A 54 -0.74 -5.22 -0.26
CA LEU A 54 -0.91 -3.77 -0.37
C LEU A 54 -0.63 -3.27 -1.79
N VAL A 55 0.47 -3.72 -2.40
CA VAL A 55 0.82 -3.38 -3.79
C VAL A 55 -0.31 -3.76 -4.74
N GLU A 56 -0.82 -4.99 -4.62
CA GLU A 56 -1.91 -5.49 -5.45
C GLU A 56 -3.20 -4.70 -5.24
N ALA A 57 -3.54 -4.39 -3.98
CA ALA A 57 -4.71 -3.58 -3.65
C ALA A 57 -4.59 -2.14 -4.20
N ALA A 58 -3.40 -1.54 -4.14
CA ALA A 58 -3.14 -0.21 -4.69
C ALA A 58 -3.22 -0.20 -6.22
N LEU A 59 -2.69 -1.23 -6.89
CA LEU A 59 -2.81 -1.37 -8.35
C LEU A 59 -4.26 -1.54 -8.79
N ALA A 60 -5.05 -2.34 -8.05
CA ALA A 60 -6.45 -2.57 -8.36
C ALA A 60 -7.38 -1.40 -7.98
N ASN A 61 -6.96 -0.52 -7.07
CA ASN A 61 -7.81 0.53 -6.51
C ASN A 61 -7.10 1.89 -6.45
N PRO A 62 -7.38 2.80 -7.41
CA PRO A 62 -6.80 4.14 -7.43
C PRO A 62 -7.04 4.93 -6.14
N VAL A 63 -8.19 4.75 -5.47
CA VAL A 63 -8.44 5.46 -4.21
C VAL A 63 -7.43 5.05 -3.15
N ILE A 64 -7.13 3.76 -3.02
CA ILE A 64 -6.10 3.27 -2.10
C ILE A 64 -4.73 3.83 -2.51
N ARG A 65 -4.38 3.66 -3.79
CA ARG A 65 -3.10 4.10 -4.38
C ARG A 65 -2.75 5.56 -4.05
N TYR A 66 -3.70 6.46 -4.27
CA TYR A 66 -3.49 7.89 -4.09
C TYR A 66 -3.74 8.37 -2.65
N SER A 67 -4.27 7.53 -1.77
CA SER A 67 -4.54 7.94 -0.38
C SER A 67 -3.36 7.69 0.54
N ILE A 68 -2.51 6.70 0.26
CA ILE A 68 -1.39 6.33 1.12
C ILE A 68 -0.33 7.43 1.12
N ARG A 69 -0.06 7.97 2.31
CA ARG A 69 0.96 9.01 2.55
C ARG A 69 2.10 8.50 3.42
N GLU A 70 1.78 7.57 4.31
CA GLU A 70 2.72 6.99 5.26
C GLU A 70 2.54 5.47 5.33
N ILE A 71 3.65 4.76 5.38
CA ILE A 71 3.70 3.31 5.61
C ILE A 71 4.73 3.04 6.71
N SER A 72 4.35 2.20 7.64
CA SER A 72 5.26 1.52 8.57
C SER A 72 5.18 0.02 8.32
N VAL A 73 6.33 -0.62 8.12
CA VAL A 73 6.41 -2.07 7.89
C VAL A 73 7.19 -2.73 9.02
N GLU A 74 6.55 -3.64 9.71
CA GLU A 74 7.16 -4.46 10.75
C GLU A 74 7.69 -5.78 10.15
N LYS A 75 8.99 -6.02 10.31
CA LYS A 75 9.63 -7.25 9.84
C LYS A 75 9.58 -8.33 10.93
N VAL A 76 8.55 -9.15 10.89
CA VAL A 76 8.47 -10.35 11.73
C VAL A 76 9.27 -11.48 11.07
N ALA A 77 10.06 -12.23 11.84
CA ALA A 77 11.00 -13.28 11.38
C ALA A 77 10.35 -14.52 10.73
N LYS A 78 9.13 -14.41 10.20
CA LYS A 78 8.50 -15.49 9.44
C LYS A 78 9.08 -15.52 8.04
N LYS A 79 9.67 -16.66 7.67
CA LYS A 79 9.93 -16.99 6.27
C LYS A 79 8.59 -17.10 5.56
N VAL A 80 8.24 -16.06 4.80
CA VAL A 80 7.16 -16.12 3.82
C VAL A 80 7.71 -16.89 2.63
N ALA A 81 6.99 -17.92 2.19
CA ALA A 81 7.36 -18.65 1.00
C ALA A 81 7.30 -17.71 -0.21
N PRO A 82 8.16 -17.87 -1.22
CA PRO A 82 8.02 -17.21 -2.51
C PRO A 82 6.59 -17.36 -3.05
N GLU A 83 5.87 -16.26 -3.15
CA GLU A 83 4.58 -16.23 -3.84
C GLU A 83 4.75 -15.82 -5.29
N ARG A 84 3.86 -16.34 -6.14
CA ARG A 84 3.87 -16.03 -7.56
C ARG A 84 3.36 -14.61 -7.75
N LEU A 85 4.08 -13.81 -8.54
CA LEU A 85 3.67 -12.44 -8.85
C LEU A 85 2.32 -12.45 -9.58
N SER A 86 1.38 -11.62 -9.14
CA SER A 86 0.11 -11.41 -9.84
C SER A 86 0.31 -10.75 -11.21
N SER A 87 -0.68 -10.85 -12.09
CA SER A 87 -0.62 -10.23 -13.42
C SER A 87 -0.47 -8.72 -13.33
N ALA A 88 -1.16 -8.05 -12.40
CA ALA A 88 -1.05 -6.59 -12.23
C ALA A 88 0.37 -6.14 -11.88
N VAL A 89 1.08 -6.92 -11.06
CA VAL A 89 2.49 -6.65 -10.74
C VAL A 89 3.37 -6.88 -11.97
N GLN A 90 3.10 -7.93 -12.76
CA GLN A 90 3.83 -8.19 -14.01
C GLN A 90 3.61 -7.07 -15.03
N ASP A 91 2.38 -6.63 -15.24
CA ASP A 91 2.04 -5.52 -16.15
C ASP A 91 2.75 -4.22 -15.75
N LEU A 92 2.91 -3.97 -14.44
CA LEU A 92 3.69 -2.83 -13.96
C LEU A 92 5.18 -2.99 -14.26
N ILE A 93 5.76 -4.18 -14.02
CA ILE A 93 7.17 -4.44 -14.34
C ILE A 93 7.43 -4.25 -15.84
N ASP A 94 6.53 -4.74 -16.69
CA ASP A 94 6.58 -4.54 -18.14
C ASP A 94 6.59 -3.04 -18.51
N LEU A 95 5.86 -2.22 -17.76
CA LEU A 95 5.77 -0.78 -17.99
C LEU A 95 7.00 0.00 -17.50
N ILE A 96 7.61 -0.39 -16.38
CA ILE A 96 8.72 0.36 -15.75
C ILE A 96 10.11 -0.12 -16.18
N SER A 97 10.21 -1.30 -16.79
CA SER A 97 11.51 -1.86 -17.20
C SER A 97 11.92 -1.31 -18.56
N ASP A 98 13.09 -0.70 -18.65
CA ASP A 98 13.59 -0.14 -19.91
C ASP A 98 14.36 -1.17 -20.76
N SER A 99 14.70 -2.33 -20.18
CA SER A 99 15.44 -3.39 -20.87
C SER A 99 15.06 -4.80 -20.43
N PRO A 100 15.30 -5.83 -21.25
CA PRO A 100 15.06 -7.23 -20.87
C PRO A 100 15.87 -7.69 -19.65
N VAL A 101 17.06 -7.11 -19.44
CA VAL A 101 17.94 -7.44 -18.32
C VAL A 101 17.36 -6.91 -17.00
N GLU A 102 16.90 -5.66 -17.01
CA GLU A 102 16.24 -5.06 -15.86
C GLU A 102 14.93 -5.79 -15.53
N TRP A 103 14.16 -6.12 -16.56
CA TRP A 103 12.91 -6.85 -16.44
C TRP A 103 13.11 -8.23 -15.75
N ASP A 104 14.13 -8.99 -16.15
CA ASP A 104 14.44 -10.28 -15.52
C ASP A 104 14.92 -10.11 -14.07
N ALA A 105 15.71 -9.06 -13.80
CA ALA A 105 16.14 -8.72 -12.46
C ALA A 105 14.95 -8.42 -11.53
N TRP A 106 13.98 -7.61 -11.97
CA TRP A 106 12.75 -7.33 -11.24
C TRP A 106 12.00 -8.60 -10.87
N ARG A 107 11.71 -9.46 -11.85
CA ARG A 107 10.97 -10.72 -11.59
C ARG A 107 11.71 -11.61 -10.61
N LYS A 108 13.03 -11.77 -10.78
CA LYS A 108 13.85 -12.62 -9.91
C LYS A 108 13.90 -12.07 -8.49
N GLN A 109 14.10 -10.77 -8.31
CA GLN A 109 14.21 -10.17 -6.98
C GLN A 109 12.88 -10.21 -6.23
N LEU A 110 11.77 -9.84 -6.90
CA LEU A 110 10.43 -9.88 -6.30
C LEU A 110 9.99 -11.32 -5.98
N SER A 111 10.22 -12.28 -6.88
CA SER A 111 9.91 -13.70 -6.62
C SER A 111 10.73 -14.27 -5.47
N ASN A 112 11.95 -13.80 -5.26
CA ASN A 112 12.79 -14.20 -4.12
C ASN A 112 12.48 -13.40 -2.84
N ASN A 113 11.42 -12.60 -2.84
CA ASN A 113 11.00 -11.74 -1.72
C ASN A 113 12.13 -10.83 -1.22
N GLN A 114 12.89 -10.23 -2.15
CA GLN A 114 13.93 -9.27 -1.79
C GLN A 114 13.33 -7.94 -1.35
N ASP A 115 13.76 -7.47 -0.19
CA ASP A 115 13.23 -6.26 0.44
C ASP A 115 13.32 -5.04 -0.46
N GLU A 116 14.49 -4.79 -1.06
CA GLU A 116 14.76 -3.62 -1.89
C GLU A 116 13.83 -3.53 -3.09
N ALA A 117 13.55 -4.66 -3.75
CA ALA A 117 12.67 -4.69 -4.91
C ALA A 117 11.23 -4.36 -4.50
N TRP A 118 10.73 -4.91 -3.39
CA TRP A 118 9.39 -4.59 -2.90
C TRP A 118 9.27 -3.12 -2.45
N ILE A 119 10.31 -2.56 -1.83
CA ILE A 119 10.35 -1.14 -1.46
C ILE A 119 10.34 -0.24 -2.69
N ALA A 120 11.18 -0.54 -3.69
CA ALA A 120 11.22 0.23 -4.93
C ALA A 120 9.88 0.16 -5.67
N LEU A 121 9.23 -1.00 -5.68
CA LEU A 121 7.89 -1.17 -6.25
C LEU A 121 6.82 -0.37 -5.49
N LEU A 122 6.85 -0.36 -4.16
CA LEU A 122 5.96 0.48 -3.34
C LEU A 122 6.11 1.95 -3.70
N LEU A 123 7.34 2.44 -3.87
CA LEU A 123 7.61 3.83 -4.25
C LEU A 123 7.09 4.15 -5.66
N ALA A 124 7.20 3.20 -6.61
CA ALA A 124 6.64 3.37 -7.94
C ALA A 124 5.09 3.36 -7.95
N VAL A 125 4.48 2.56 -7.08
CA VAL A 125 3.02 2.41 -7.01
C VAL A 125 2.36 3.54 -6.22
N LEU A 126 3.01 4.08 -5.18
CA LEU A 126 2.40 4.99 -4.22
C LEU A 126 2.94 6.42 -4.37
N PRO A 127 2.35 7.24 -5.27
CA PRO A 127 2.90 8.54 -5.64
C PRO A 127 2.87 9.58 -4.51
N ASN A 128 2.03 9.38 -3.50
CA ASN A 128 1.87 10.31 -2.37
C ASN A 128 2.64 9.87 -1.12
N LEU A 129 3.40 8.78 -1.19
CA LEU A 129 4.21 8.30 -0.08
C LEU A 129 5.32 9.32 0.22
N ALA A 130 5.26 9.93 1.39
CA ALA A 130 6.24 10.94 1.78
C ALA A 130 7.61 10.29 2.05
N ALA A 131 8.68 10.85 1.48
CA ALA A 131 10.07 10.39 1.64
C ALA A 131 10.50 10.07 3.10
N PRO A 132 10.13 10.84 4.16
CA PRO A 132 10.52 10.50 5.52
C PRO A 132 9.85 9.24 6.11
N ALA A 133 8.71 8.78 5.56
CA ALA A 133 8.07 7.54 6.01
C ALA A 133 8.86 6.29 5.59
N VAL A 134 9.60 6.37 4.47
CA VAL A 134 10.50 5.32 3.98
C VAL A 134 11.67 5.10 4.96
N ALA A 135 12.12 6.16 5.65
CA ALA A 135 13.21 6.06 6.61
C ALA A 135 12.86 5.15 7.79
N HIS A 136 11.60 5.11 8.24
CA HIS A 136 11.17 4.20 9.30
C HIS A 136 11.07 2.72 8.84
N CYS A 137 10.85 2.48 7.54
CA CYS A 137 10.98 1.14 6.96
C CYS A 137 12.44 0.67 6.92
N LEU A 138 13.41 1.60 6.76
CA LEU A 138 14.84 1.29 6.69
C LEU A 138 15.54 1.27 8.06
N LEU A 139 15.04 1.98 9.07
CA LEU A 139 15.63 2.05 10.40
C LEU A 139 15.57 0.74 11.20
N LEU A 140 14.74 -0.23 10.78
CA LEU A 140 14.78 -1.60 11.32
C LEU A 140 16.05 -2.37 10.91
N ARG A 141 16.85 -1.87 9.94
CA ARG A 141 18.18 -2.46 9.64
C ARG A 141 19.25 -2.17 10.70
N SER A 142 19.09 -1.14 11.53
CA SER A 142 20.16 -0.70 12.46
C SER A 142 20.04 -1.22 13.89
N GLN A 143 18.97 -1.93 14.26
CA GLN A 143 18.80 -2.47 15.62
C GLN A 143 19.00 -4.00 15.74
N CYS A 144 19.36 -4.66 14.64
CA CYS A 144 19.81 -6.06 14.66
C CYS A 144 21.25 -6.15 14.15
N ARG A 145 22.20 -5.69 14.97
CA ARG A 145 23.59 -6.16 14.95
C ARG A 145 23.97 -6.61 16.35
#